data_AF-A0A2J6WYQ8-F1
#
_entry.id   AF-A0A2J6WYQ8-F1
#
_cell.length_a   1.000
_cell.length_b   1.000
_cell.length_c   1.000
_cell.angle_alpha   90.00
_cell.angle_beta   90.00
_cell.angle_gamma   90.00
#
_symmetry.space_group_name_H-M   'P 1'
#
loop_
_entity.id
_entity.type
_entity.pdbx_description
1 polymer ?
#
loop_
_entity_poly.entity_id
_entity_poly.type
_entity_poly.pdbx_seq_one_letter_code
_entity_poly.pdbx_strand_id
1 'polypeptide(L)'
;MRKVLALVVASTVFTSAYAITKQEAEKKIKDYVGNSKDYVINVCESKNYFIGEVNLKGYENLSTVRKIYVNKETGDIIPEMAQASDFCYMQK
;
A
#
# COMPACT_ATOMS: atom_id res chain seq x y z
N MET A 1 44.81 8.94 38.93
CA MET A 1 44.26 7.97 37.96
C MET A 1 43.28 8.69 37.06
N ARG A 2 43.52 8.67 35.74
CA ARG A 2 42.76 9.45 34.75
C ARG A 2 41.33 8.91 34.64
N LYS A 3 40.37 9.82 34.70
CA LYS A 3 38.93 9.60 34.47
C LYS A 3 38.73 9.10 33.04
N VAL A 4 38.03 7.98 32.86
CA VAL A 4 37.52 7.56 31.55
C VAL A 4 36.00 7.58 31.66
N LEU A 5 35.40 8.69 31.24
CA LEU A 5 33.97 8.79 30.99
C LEU A 5 33.67 7.94 29.75
N ALA A 6 32.98 6.82 29.93
CA ALA A 6 32.44 6.06 28.81
C ALA A 6 31.20 6.82 28.29
N LEU A 7 31.34 7.49 27.14
CA LEU A 7 30.20 7.99 26.37
C LEU A 7 29.50 6.80 25.74
N VAL A 8 28.33 6.44 26.28
CA VAL A 8 27.38 5.56 25.61
C VAL A 8 26.75 6.37 24.49
N VAL A 9 27.27 6.21 23.27
CA VAL A 9 26.63 6.74 22.07
C VAL A 9 25.37 5.91 21.83
N ALA A 10 24.24 6.43 22.25
CA ALA A 10 22.93 5.90 21.86
C ALA A 10 22.79 6.12 20.35
N SER A 11 23.09 5.09 19.57
CA SER A 11 22.75 5.03 18.14
C SER A 11 21.24 4.93 18.02
N THR A 12 20.58 6.08 17.94
CA THR A 12 19.19 6.17 17.48
C THR A 12 19.15 5.66 16.05
N VAL A 13 18.68 4.43 15.88
CA VAL A 13 18.31 3.88 14.58
C VAL A 13 17.12 4.69 14.09
N PHE A 14 17.39 5.74 13.33
CA PHE A 14 16.37 6.40 12.53
C PHE A 14 15.98 5.41 11.44
N THR A 15 14.97 4.58 11.70
CA THR A 15 14.28 3.86 10.64
C THR A 15 13.57 4.92 9.80
N SER A 16 14.26 5.43 8.78
CA SER A 16 13.58 6.11 7.69
C SER A 16 12.64 5.09 7.08
N ALA A 17 11.35 5.18 7.40
CA ALA A 17 10.31 4.49 6.67
C ALA A 17 10.41 5.02 5.24
N TYR A 18 11.15 4.30 4.38
CA TYR A 18 11.25 4.64 2.99
C TYR A 18 9.85 4.46 2.42
N ALA A 19 9.22 5.59 2.07
CA ALA A 19 7.91 5.57 1.46
C ALA A 19 7.97 4.66 0.23
N ILE A 20 7.08 3.67 0.18
CA ILE A 20 7.08 2.69 -0.91
C ILE A 20 6.66 3.36 -2.22
N THR A 21 7.17 2.86 -3.33
CA THR A 21 6.81 3.34 -4.66
C THR A 21 5.49 2.74 -5.14
N LYS A 22 4.87 3.38 -6.14
CA LYS A 22 3.66 2.85 -6.79
C LYS A 22 3.89 1.45 -7.38
N GLN A 23 5.05 1.20 -7.98
CA GLN A 23 5.39 -0.09 -8.59
C GLN A 23 5.52 -1.20 -7.54
N GLU A 24 6.09 -0.90 -6.38
CA GLU A 24 6.15 -1.83 -5.25
C GLU A 24 4.76 -2.11 -4.68
N ALA A 25 3.91 -1.09 -4.56
CA ALA A 25 2.52 -1.25 -4.15
C ALA A 25 1.75 -2.13 -5.15
N GLU A 26 1.89 -1.89 -6.46
CA GLU A 26 1.26 -2.72 -7.50
C GLU A 26 1.67 -4.19 -7.39
N LYS A 27 2.96 -4.46 -7.13
CA LYS A 27 3.45 -5.81 -6.92
C LYS A 27 2.83 -6.44 -5.67
N LYS A 28 2.87 -5.73 -4.53
CA LYS A 28 2.26 -6.19 -3.27
C LYS A 28 0.76 -6.49 -3.41
N ILE A 29 0.02 -5.63 -4.11
CA ILE A 29 -1.42 -5.82 -4.34
C ILE A 29 -1.66 -7.06 -5.21
N LYS A 30 -0.90 -7.24 -6.30
CA LYS A 30 -1.00 -8.42 -7.17
C LYS A 30 -0.69 -9.71 -6.40
N ASP A 31 0.38 -9.70 -5.61
CA ASP A 31 0.78 -10.84 -4.79
C ASP A 31 -0.29 -11.19 -3.75
N TYR A 32 -0.94 -10.18 -3.14
CA TYR A 32 -2.01 -10.37 -2.17
C TYR A 32 -3.32 -10.90 -2.77
N VAL A 33 -3.72 -10.40 -3.95
CA VAL A 33 -4.93 -10.89 -4.65
C VAL A 33 -4.71 -12.30 -5.19
N GLY A 34 -3.48 -12.59 -5.61
CA GLY A 34 -3.13 -13.79 -6.34
C GLY A 34 -3.40 -13.66 -7.84
N ASN A 35 -2.77 -14.55 -8.61
CA ASN A 35 -2.92 -14.61 -10.05
C ASN A 35 -4.19 -15.39 -10.42
N SER A 36 -5.29 -14.69 -10.67
CA SER A 36 -6.45 -15.25 -11.36
C SER A 36 -6.71 -14.52 -12.67
N LYS A 37 -7.11 -15.28 -13.69
CA LYS A 37 -7.45 -14.75 -15.02
C LYS A 37 -8.75 -13.96 -15.00
N ASP A 38 -9.54 -14.06 -13.95
CA ASP A 38 -10.90 -13.50 -13.86
C ASP A 38 -10.92 -12.07 -13.32
N TYR A 39 -9.78 -11.55 -12.85
CA TYR A 39 -9.68 -10.22 -12.26
C TYR A 39 -8.77 -9.28 -13.06
N VAL A 40 -9.08 -7.99 -12.99
CA VAL A 40 -8.21 -6.87 -13.38
C VAL A 40 -7.99 -6.01 -12.15
N ILE A 41 -6.74 -5.65 -11.89
CA ILE A 41 -6.36 -4.82 -10.75
C ILE A 41 -5.95 -3.45 -11.28
N ASN A 42 -6.68 -2.41 -10.87
CA ASN A 42 -6.31 -1.02 -11.12
C ASN A 42 -5.72 -0.42 -9.85
N VAL A 43 -4.61 0.30 -9.96
CA VAL A 43 -3.97 0.93 -8.80
C VAL A 43 -3.97 2.44 -8.95
N CYS A 44 -4.67 3.11 -8.03
CA CYS A 44 -4.64 4.56 -7.86
C CYS A 44 -3.95 4.97 -6.57
N GLU A 45 -3.78 6.27 -6.38
CA GLU A 45 -3.05 6.85 -5.27
C GLU A 45 -3.90 7.94 -4.61
N SER A 46 -3.98 7.87 -3.29
CA SER A 46 -4.49 8.93 -2.43
C SER A 46 -3.33 9.57 -1.65
N LYS A 47 -3.60 10.52 -0.76
CA LYS A 47 -2.55 11.15 0.06
C LYS A 47 -1.70 10.13 0.83
N ASN A 48 -2.34 9.16 1.48
CA ASN A 48 -1.67 8.26 2.43
C ASN A 48 -1.57 6.80 1.94
N TYR A 49 -2.29 6.44 0.88
CA TYR A 49 -2.41 5.05 0.44
C TYR A 49 -2.29 4.90 -1.08
N PHE A 50 -1.72 3.76 -1.51
CA PHE A 50 -2.01 3.18 -2.82
C PHE A 50 -3.23 2.28 -2.70
N ILE A 51 -4.17 2.40 -3.63
CA ILE A 51 -5.47 1.72 -3.57
C ILE A 51 -5.57 0.80 -4.79
N GLY A 52 -5.63 -0.50 -4.54
CA GLY A 52 -5.86 -1.53 -5.55
C GLY A 52 -7.34 -1.88 -5.65
N GLU A 53 -7.97 -1.53 -6.75
CA GLU A 53 -9.33 -1.96 -7.09
C GLU A 53 -9.28 -3.26 -7.88
N VAL A 54 -9.83 -4.32 -7.29
CA VAL A 54 -9.99 -5.62 -7.94
C VAL A 54 -11.35 -5.63 -8.63
N ASN A 55 -11.35 -5.76 -9.96
CA ASN A 55 -12.55 -5.75 -10.80
C ASN A 55 -12.69 -7.11 -11.49
N LEU A 56 -13.90 -7.63 -11.59
CA LEU A 56 -14.19 -8.83 -12.38
C LEU A 56 -14.12 -8.52 -13.88
N LYS A 57 -13.40 -9.35 -14.64
CA LYS A 57 -13.40 -9.26 -16.10
C LYS A 57 -14.79 -9.51 -16.66
N GLY A 58 -15.18 -8.72 -17.66
CA GLY A 58 -16.50 -8.81 -18.30
C GLY A 58 -17.62 -8.06 -17.56
N TYR A 59 -17.35 -7.50 -16.37
CA TYR A 59 -18.27 -6.63 -15.63
C TYR A 59 -17.73 -5.19 -15.57
N GLU A 60 -17.36 -4.69 -16.75
CA GLU A 60 -16.84 -3.33 -16.91
C GLU A 60 -17.93 -2.33 -16.42
N ASN A 61 -17.56 -1.48 -15.46
CA ASN A 61 -18.33 -0.36 -14.87
C ASN A 61 -19.10 -0.60 -13.57
N LEU A 62 -19.22 -1.82 -13.02
CA LEU A 62 -20.15 -2.05 -11.89
C LEU A 62 -19.67 -2.91 -10.72
N SER A 63 -18.46 -3.48 -10.73
CA SER A 63 -18.11 -4.44 -9.67
C SER A 63 -16.63 -4.42 -9.30
N THR A 64 -16.21 -3.35 -8.61
CA THR A 64 -15.06 -3.47 -7.72
C THR A 64 -15.44 -4.43 -6.60
N VAL A 65 -14.99 -5.68 -6.71
CA VAL A 65 -15.32 -6.73 -5.75
C VAL A 65 -14.54 -6.57 -4.45
N ARG A 66 -13.39 -5.89 -4.50
CA ARG A 66 -12.53 -5.66 -3.34
C ARG A 66 -11.62 -4.45 -3.57
N LYS A 67 -11.38 -3.68 -2.51
CA LYS A 67 -10.32 -2.67 -2.44
C LYS A 67 -9.21 -3.14 -1.51
N ILE A 68 -7.97 -2.85 -1.87
CA ILE A 68 -6.78 -3.21 -1.09
C ILE A 68 -5.98 -1.94 -0.92
N TYR A 69 -5.78 -1.53 0.32
CA TYR A 69 -5.02 -0.33 0.64
C TYR A 69 -3.60 -0.73 1.00
N VAL A 70 -2.62 0.01 0.49
CA VAL A 70 -1.22 -0.12 0.89
C VAL A 70 -0.77 1.22 1.45
N ASN A 71 -0.39 1.25 2.72
CA ASN A 71 0.12 2.46 3.37
C ASN A 71 1.40 2.91 2.66
N LYS A 72 1.47 4.19 2.25
CA LYS A 72 2.64 4.70 1.52
C LYS A 72 3.91 4.76 2.36
N GLU A 73 3.78 5.00 3.65
CA GLU A 73 4.91 5.17 4.57
C GLU A 73 5.44 3.82 5.04
N THR A 74 4.56 2.92 5.47
CA THR A 74 4.96 1.63 6.04
C THR A 74 4.97 0.48 5.03
N GLY A 75 4.19 0.61 3.95
CA GLY A 75 3.98 -0.44 2.99
C GLY A 75 3.05 -1.56 3.47
N ASP A 76 2.35 -1.37 4.59
CA ASP A 76 1.42 -2.37 5.14
C ASP A 76 0.18 -2.52 4.25
N ILE A 77 -0.28 -3.76 4.10
CA ILE A 77 -1.52 -4.09 3.39
C ILE A 77 -2.67 -4.03 4.39
N ILE A 78 -3.66 -3.18 4.09
CA ILE A 78 -4.90 -3.05 4.86
C ILE A 78 -6.03 -3.53 3.95
N PRO A 79 -6.50 -4.77 4.13
CA PRO A 79 -7.63 -5.28 3.36
C PRO A 79 -8.93 -4.74 3.95
N GLU A 80 -9.57 -3.80 3.25
CA GLU A 80 -10.89 -3.31 3.63
C GLU A 80 -11.96 -3.78 2.63
N MET A 81 -13.18 -4.01 3.12
CA MET A 81 -14.33 -4.09 2.23
C MET A 81 -14.51 -2.72 1.56
N ALA A 82 -14.71 -2.70 0.24
CA ALA A 82 -14.72 -1.47 -0.54
C ALA A 82 -15.68 -0.42 0.04
N GLN A 83 -15.16 0.68 0.59
CA GLN A 83 -16.00 1.81 0.98
C GLN A 83 -16.50 2.53 -0.28
N ALA A 84 -17.78 2.93 -0.27
CA ALA A 84 -18.52 3.43 -1.42
C ALA A 84 -18.02 4.79 -1.98
N SER A 85 -17.11 5.48 -1.29
CA SER A 85 -16.62 6.81 -1.66
C SER A 85 -15.23 6.86 -2.30
N ASP A 86 -14.46 5.77 -2.24
CA ASP A 86 -13.02 5.81 -2.54
C ASP A 86 -12.67 5.16 -3.86
N PHE A 87 -13.38 5.51 -4.94
CA PHE A 87 -13.13 4.89 -6.24
C PHE A 87 -12.05 5.62 -7.02
N CYS A 88 -11.18 4.87 -7.70
CA CYS A 88 -10.11 5.43 -8.53
C CYS A 88 -10.64 6.37 -9.62
N TYR A 89 -11.84 6.12 -10.14
CA TYR A 89 -12.47 7.00 -11.15
C TYR A 89 -13.03 8.31 -10.58
N MET A 90 -13.21 8.41 -9.25
CA MET A 90 -13.68 9.64 -8.58
C MET A 90 -12.55 10.57 -8.17
N GLN A 91 -11.29 10.11 -8.19
CA GLN A 91 -10.11 10.91 -7.84
C GLN A 91 -9.50 11.65 -9.04
N LYS A 92 -10.33 12.04 -10.01
CA LYS A 92 -9.92 12.90 -11.15
C LYS A 92 -9.75 14.35 -10.74
#